data_AF-A0A957R146-F1
#
_entry.id   AF-A0A957R146-F1
#
_cell.length_a   1.000
_cell.length_b   1.000
_cell.length_c   1.000
_cell.angle_alpha   90.00
_cell.angle_beta   90.00
_cell.angle_gamma   90.00
#
_symmetry.space_group_name_H-M   'P 1'
#
loop_
_entity.id
_entity.type
_entity.pdbx_description
1 polymer ?
#
loop_
_entity_poly.entity_id
_entity_poly.type
_entity_poly.pdbx_seq_one_letter_code
_entity_poly.pdbx_strand_id
1 'polypeptide(L)'
;MDAVLLTLQILSFGVAWWLGWYLLSQEWERAARLFAGLSLLEYAVALATDLLARQAPSAALLDFLLRLNRPVLLLPILFWLGTLLFLLPEENSLRRWLAPLARPGLIALAVFIFLAGSMTNLLYDYESLRWTVLGYAYIALVGAAALVFSYLVLQGRRQEAVRLPLALVWVATIFVTLGLTLVLLPVAGRWAQLFVLSIGIDLLVLGVGVASLEAFSSGETVRLDMARSFGGSLLAALLFGLQVGMAIYLVGELTWALLLLLLATVATAILLQTMSDSWQTLLDRLVLLRLPALAGERQALRETASALSRTGPGSRLAEMSPA
;
A
#
# COMPACT_ATOMS: atom_id res chain seq x y z
N MET A 1 1.39 -18.00 -19.22
CA MET A 1 2.20 -17.21 -18.27
C MET A 1 3.12 -18.18 -17.54
N ASP A 2 4.38 -17.82 -17.31
CA ASP A 2 5.31 -18.67 -16.56
C ASP A 2 4.81 -18.83 -15.10
N ALA A 3 4.80 -20.07 -14.59
CA ALA A 3 4.36 -20.38 -13.23
C ALA A 3 5.19 -19.63 -12.17
N VAL A 4 6.48 -19.44 -12.43
CA VAL A 4 7.37 -18.68 -11.54
C VAL A 4 6.90 -17.23 -11.46
N LEU A 5 6.63 -16.60 -12.60
CA LEU A 5 6.22 -15.21 -12.66
C LEU A 5 4.83 -15.01 -12.03
N LEU A 6 3.89 -15.92 -12.28
CA LEU A 6 2.58 -15.90 -11.64
C LEU A 6 2.73 -15.94 -10.11
N THR A 7 3.57 -16.84 -9.61
CA THR A 7 3.84 -16.98 -8.17
C THR A 7 4.42 -15.69 -7.60
N LEU A 8 5.40 -15.08 -8.28
CA LEU A 8 5.97 -13.80 -7.87
C LEU A 8 4.93 -12.69 -7.83
N GLN A 9 4.03 -12.60 -8.83
CA GLN A 9 2.98 -11.60 -8.85
C GLN A 9 1.95 -11.80 -7.73
N ILE A 10 1.57 -13.03 -7.40
CA ILE A 10 0.68 -13.34 -6.28
C ILE A 10 1.36 -12.99 -4.94
N LEU A 11 2.65 -13.31 -4.79
CA LEU A 11 3.41 -12.93 -3.60
C LEU A 11 3.52 -11.41 -3.46
N SER A 12 3.89 -10.71 -4.52
CA SER A 12 3.95 -9.24 -4.54
C SER A 12 2.60 -8.61 -4.24
N PHE A 13 1.52 -9.15 -4.79
CA PHE A 13 0.15 -8.77 -4.44
C PHE A 13 -0.11 -8.94 -2.94
N GLY A 14 0.14 -10.12 -2.38
CA GLY A 14 -0.11 -10.40 -0.97
C GLY A 14 0.68 -9.50 -0.03
N VAL A 15 1.98 -9.29 -0.30
CA VAL A 15 2.83 -8.43 0.54
C VAL A 15 2.40 -6.97 0.44
N ALA A 16 2.12 -6.45 -0.76
CA ALA A 16 1.66 -5.07 -0.94
C ALA A 16 0.28 -4.84 -0.30
N TRP A 17 -0.64 -5.80 -0.45
CA TRP A 17 -1.96 -5.78 0.17
C TRP A 17 -1.86 -5.76 1.70
N TRP A 18 -1.03 -6.65 2.27
CA TRP A 18 -0.78 -6.70 3.71
C TRP A 18 -0.20 -5.39 4.22
N LEU A 19 0.89 -4.90 3.62
CA LEU A 19 1.58 -3.71 4.10
C LEU A 19 0.71 -2.45 3.94
N GLY A 20 -0.06 -2.36 2.85
CA GLY A 20 -1.02 -1.28 2.64
C GLY A 20 -2.07 -1.22 3.73
N TRP A 21 -2.73 -2.34 4.04
CA TRP A 21 -3.69 -2.41 5.14
C TRP A 21 -3.06 -2.22 6.51
N TYR A 22 -1.85 -2.72 6.72
CA TYR A 22 -1.12 -2.55 7.99
C TYR A 22 -0.87 -1.06 8.25
N LEU A 23 -0.39 -0.31 7.25
CA LEU A 23 -0.17 1.13 7.37
C LEU A 23 -1.48 1.92 7.63
N LEU A 24 -2.60 1.48 7.05
CA LEU A 24 -3.92 2.10 7.25
C LEU A 24 -4.61 1.68 8.55
N SER A 25 -4.22 0.56 9.14
CA SER A 25 -4.77 0.08 10.42
C SER A 25 -4.31 0.92 11.61
N GLN A 26 -3.17 1.60 11.48
CA GLN A 26 -2.62 2.46 12.52
C GLN A 26 -3.19 3.88 12.43
N GLU A 27 -3.07 4.65 13.51
CA GLU A 27 -3.70 5.97 13.68
C GLU A 27 -3.60 6.88 12.45
N TRP A 28 -4.77 7.31 11.96
CA TRP A 28 -5.00 7.98 10.67
C TRP A 28 -4.52 9.43 10.64
N GLU A 29 -3.98 9.91 11.75
CA GLU A 29 -3.55 11.29 11.95
C GLU A 29 -2.32 11.64 11.12
N ARG A 30 -1.49 10.64 10.79
CA ARG A 30 -0.26 10.84 10.01
C ARG A 30 -0.51 10.60 8.53
N ALA A 31 -0.75 11.69 7.81
CA ALA A 31 -1.04 11.68 6.37
C ALA A 31 0.02 10.97 5.51
N ALA A 32 1.30 10.98 5.91
CA ALA A 32 2.34 10.24 5.21
C ALA A 32 2.07 8.72 5.16
N ARG A 33 1.58 8.14 6.26
CA ARG A 33 1.19 6.72 6.33
C ARG A 33 -0.03 6.42 5.48
N LEU A 34 -1.04 7.30 5.52
CA LEU A 34 -2.24 7.19 4.69
C LEU A 34 -1.86 7.06 3.21
N PHE A 35 -1.05 7.99 2.70
CA PHE A 35 -0.67 7.99 1.30
C PHE A 35 0.25 6.82 0.92
N ALA A 36 1.17 6.44 1.80
CA ALA A 36 2.01 5.26 1.56
C ALA A 36 1.17 3.98 1.51
N GLY A 37 0.24 3.82 2.45
CA GLY A 37 -0.69 2.69 2.49
C GLY A 37 -1.59 2.64 1.26
N LEU A 38 -2.16 3.77 0.85
CA LEU A 38 -2.99 3.87 -0.37
C LEU A 38 -2.18 3.49 -1.62
N SER A 39 -0.94 4.00 -1.78
CA SER A 39 -0.10 3.64 -2.93
C SER A 39 0.19 2.14 -3.04
N LEU A 40 0.37 1.46 -1.90
CA LEU A 40 0.57 0.01 -1.84
C LEU A 40 -0.70 -0.77 -2.17
N LEU A 41 -1.86 -0.32 -1.68
CA LEU A 41 -3.14 -0.93 -2.02
C LEU A 41 -3.47 -0.77 -3.51
N GLU A 42 -3.20 0.41 -4.09
CA GLU A 42 -3.37 0.65 -5.52
C GLU A 42 -2.46 -0.24 -6.36
N TYR A 43 -1.20 -0.38 -5.98
CA TYR A 43 -0.29 -1.32 -6.64
C TYR A 43 -0.80 -2.76 -6.57
N ALA A 44 -1.29 -3.20 -5.41
CA ALA A 44 -1.90 -4.52 -5.27
C ALA A 44 -3.14 -4.70 -6.16
N VAL A 45 -4.02 -3.70 -6.23
CA VAL A 45 -5.19 -3.71 -7.13
C VAL A 45 -4.76 -3.74 -8.60
N ALA A 46 -3.72 -2.99 -8.97
CA ALA A 46 -3.16 -3.01 -10.32
C ALA A 46 -2.61 -4.40 -10.69
N LEU A 47 -1.88 -5.06 -9.79
CA LEU A 47 -1.42 -6.43 -9.99
C LEU A 47 -2.59 -7.41 -10.17
N ALA A 48 -3.58 -7.35 -9.27
CA ALA A 48 -4.73 -8.26 -9.31
C ALA A 48 -5.55 -8.09 -10.59
N THR A 49 -5.81 -6.85 -10.99
CA THR A 49 -6.59 -6.57 -12.20
C THR A 49 -5.84 -6.88 -13.49
N ASP A 50 -4.52 -6.67 -13.55
CA ASP A 50 -3.69 -7.12 -14.69
C ASP A 50 -3.69 -8.66 -14.80
N LEU A 51 -3.54 -9.37 -13.67
CA LEU A 51 -3.63 -10.83 -13.61
C LEU A 51 -4.97 -11.35 -14.11
N LEU A 52 -6.07 -10.76 -13.65
CA LEU A 52 -7.43 -11.13 -14.07
C LEU A 52 -7.70 -10.78 -15.54
N ALA A 53 -7.20 -9.63 -16.03
CA ALA A 53 -7.39 -9.21 -17.41
C ALA A 53 -6.78 -10.21 -18.40
N ARG A 54 -5.60 -10.76 -18.08
CA ARG A 54 -4.92 -11.77 -18.92
C ARG A 54 -5.71 -13.07 -19.08
N GLN A 55 -6.59 -13.38 -18.14
CA GLN A 55 -7.43 -14.58 -18.15
C GLN A 55 -8.90 -14.25 -18.46
N ALA A 56 -9.21 -13.03 -18.88
CA ALA A 56 -10.60 -12.62 -19.09
C ALA A 56 -11.30 -13.53 -20.12
N PRO A 57 -12.46 -14.12 -19.79
CA PRO A 57 -13.17 -15.04 -20.68
C PRO A 57 -13.92 -14.32 -21.80
N SER A 58 -14.07 -13.00 -21.74
CA SER A 58 -14.79 -12.20 -22.73
C SER A 58 -14.12 -10.84 -22.97
N ALA A 59 -14.30 -10.29 -24.17
CA ALA A 59 -13.78 -8.97 -24.53
C ALA A 59 -14.38 -7.84 -23.67
N ALA A 60 -15.66 -7.95 -23.29
CA ALA A 60 -16.31 -6.98 -22.42
C ALA A 60 -15.69 -6.96 -21.01
N LEU A 61 -15.37 -8.13 -20.45
CA LEU A 61 -14.71 -8.20 -19.15
C LEU A 61 -13.26 -7.73 -19.23
N LEU A 62 -12.56 -8.02 -20.33
CA LEU A 62 -11.22 -7.50 -20.58
C LEU A 62 -11.23 -5.96 -20.62
N ASP A 63 -12.13 -5.34 -21.39
CA ASP A 63 -12.25 -3.88 -21.46
C ASP A 63 -12.55 -3.27 -20.09
N PHE A 64 -13.50 -3.85 -19.35
CA PHE A 64 -13.79 -3.42 -17.98
C PHE A 64 -12.56 -3.48 -17.06
N LEU A 65 -11.82 -4.59 -17.08
CA LEU A 65 -10.63 -4.75 -16.25
C LEU A 65 -9.49 -3.81 -16.67
N LEU A 66 -9.32 -3.55 -17.97
CA LEU A 66 -8.36 -2.55 -18.45
C LEU A 66 -8.76 -1.14 -17.99
N ARG A 67 -10.05 -0.79 -18.10
CA ARG A 67 -10.58 0.51 -17.64
C ARG A 67 -10.38 0.73 -16.15
N LEU A 68 -10.45 -0.35 -15.36
CA LEU A 68 -10.15 -0.29 -13.94
C LEU A 68 -8.63 -0.21 -13.69
N ASN A 69 -7.83 -0.97 -14.45
CA ASN A 69 -6.39 -1.11 -14.22
C ASN A 69 -5.58 0.13 -14.63
N ARG A 70 -5.81 0.67 -15.83
CA ARG A 70 -4.95 1.73 -16.39
C ARG A 70 -4.90 2.99 -15.52
N PRO A 71 -6.02 3.52 -15.02
CA PRO A 71 -5.97 4.70 -14.17
C PRO A 71 -5.30 4.41 -12.82
N VAL A 72 -5.46 3.21 -12.27
CA VAL A 72 -4.81 2.81 -11.01
C VAL A 72 -3.30 2.85 -11.12
N LEU A 73 -2.71 2.61 -12.31
CA LEU A 73 -1.25 2.75 -12.49
C LEU A 73 -0.75 4.20 -12.36
N LEU A 74 -1.63 5.19 -12.48
CA LEU A 74 -1.29 6.62 -12.37
C LEU A 74 -1.33 7.14 -10.93
N LEU A 75 -2.03 6.46 -10.04
CA LEU A 75 -2.31 6.96 -8.70
C LEU A 75 -1.16 6.77 -7.69
N PRO A 76 -0.35 5.69 -7.76
CA PRO A 76 0.76 5.50 -6.83
C PRO A 76 1.73 6.67 -6.80
N ILE A 77 2.04 7.28 -7.96
CA ILE A 77 2.96 8.42 -8.02
C ILE A 77 2.34 9.70 -7.41
N LEU A 78 1.01 9.83 -7.47
CA LEU A 78 0.28 10.94 -6.84
C LEU A 78 0.25 10.80 -5.32
N PHE A 79 -0.08 9.62 -4.81
CA PHE A 79 -0.04 9.38 -3.38
C PHE A 79 1.39 9.42 -2.86
N TRP A 80 2.36 8.97 -3.64
CA TRP A 80 3.76 9.11 -3.30
C TRP A 80 4.18 10.58 -3.10
N LEU A 81 3.71 11.50 -3.96
CA LEU A 81 3.89 12.94 -3.77
C LEU A 81 3.35 13.41 -2.42
N GLY A 82 2.18 12.90 -2.03
CA GLY A 82 1.60 13.12 -0.71
C GLY A 82 2.51 12.63 0.41
N THR A 83 3.00 11.39 0.32
CA THR A 83 3.94 10.83 1.30
C THR A 83 5.19 11.72 1.45
N LEU A 84 5.80 12.15 0.35
CA LEU A 84 6.98 13.03 0.38
C LEU A 84 6.67 14.40 1.01
N LEU A 85 5.52 15.01 0.67
CA LEU A 85 5.10 16.28 1.23
C LEU A 85 4.93 16.20 2.76
N PHE A 86 4.29 15.14 3.24
CA PHE A 86 4.05 14.95 4.68
C PHE A 86 5.24 14.40 5.45
N LEU A 87 6.30 13.96 4.76
CA LEU A 87 7.60 13.65 5.35
C LEU A 87 8.50 14.88 5.52
N LEU A 88 8.19 16.01 4.87
CA LEU A 88 8.91 17.26 5.08
C LEU A 88 8.75 17.74 6.54
N PRO A 89 9.74 18.45 7.11
CA PRO A 89 9.61 19.04 8.45
C PRO A 89 8.44 20.03 8.55
N GLU A 90 7.85 20.18 9.74
CA GLU A 90 6.72 21.09 9.98
C GLU A 90 7.11 22.56 9.79
N GLU A 91 8.39 22.87 10.00
CA GLU A 91 8.97 24.19 9.84
C GLU A 91 9.11 24.58 8.36
N ASN A 92 9.07 23.60 7.44
CA ASN A 92 9.19 23.86 6.01
C ASN A 92 8.02 24.71 5.51
N SER A 93 8.31 25.83 4.85
CA SER A 93 7.29 26.74 4.32
C SER A 93 6.36 26.04 3.33
N LEU A 94 6.89 25.17 2.46
CA LEU A 94 6.08 24.44 1.48
C LEU A 94 5.09 23.49 2.15
N ARG A 95 5.51 22.74 3.18
CA ARG A 95 4.60 21.87 3.94
C ARG A 95 3.52 22.70 4.62
N ARG A 96 3.87 23.82 5.26
CA ARG A 96 2.89 24.70 5.92
C ARG A 96 1.82 25.24 4.98
N TRP A 97 2.21 25.63 3.76
CA TRP A 97 1.28 26.14 2.75
C TRP A 97 0.43 25.04 2.10
N LEU A 98 1.02 23.88 1.78
CA LEU A 98 0.35 22.84 1.02
C LEU A 98 -0.43 21.85 1.89
N ALA A 99 0.04 21.52 3.09
CA ALA A 99 -0.54 20.47 3.93
C ALA A 99 -2.06 20.59 4.19
N PRO A 100 -2.63 21.79 4.47
CA PRO A 100 -4.06 21.93 4.74
C PRO A 100 -4.94 21.51 3.57
N LEU A 101 -4.47 21.78 2.34
CA LEU A 101 -5.20 21.49 1.10
C LEU A 101 -4.79 20.13 0.51
N ALA A 102 -3.57 19.67 0.77
CA ALA A 102 -3.00 18.50 0.12
C ALA A 102 -3.74 17.22 0.48
N ARG A 103 -4.16 17.03 1.74
CA ARG A 103 -4.86 15.78 2.13
C ARG A 103 -6.17 15.57 1.36
N PRO A 104 -7.19 16.46 1.49
CA PRO A 104 -8.42 16.32 0.72
C PRO A 104 -8.19 16.53 -0.78
N GLY A 105 -7.28 17.42 -1.17
CA GLY A 105 -6.99 17.74 -2.57
C GLY A 105 -6.38 16.58 -3.34
N LEU A 106 -5.40 15.87 -2.79
CA LEU A 106 -4.78 14.71 -3.43
C LEU A 106 -5.77 13.53 -3.54
N ILE A 107 -6.62 13.33 -2.53
CA ILE A 107 -7.66 12.30 -2.58
C ILE A 107 -8.70 12.64 -3.65
N ALA A 108 -9.20 13.88 -3.67
CA ALA A 108 -10.16 14.34 -4.68
C ALA A 108 -9.56 14.25 -6.09
N LEU A 109 -8.29 14.63 -6.25
CA LEU A 109 -7.58 14.54 -7.52
C LEU A 109 -7.40 13.08 -7.96
N ALA A 110 -7.04 12.17 -7.04
CA ALA A 110 -6.93 10.74 -7.32
C ALA A 110 -8.27 10.16 -7.81
N VAL A 111 -9.37 10.47 -7.12
CA VAL A 111 -10.72 10.06 -7.52
C VAL A 111 -11.08 10.63 -8.89
N PHE A 112 -10.79 11.91 -9.14
CA PHE A 112 -11.05 12.53 -10.44
C PHE A 112 -10.26 11.85 -11.56
N ILE A 113 -8.96 11.59 -11.36
CA ILE A 113 -8.10 10.91 -12.34
C ILE A 113 -8.60 9.49 -12.60
N PHE A 114 -8.97 8.77 -11.55
CA PHE A 114 -9.51 7.43 -11.66
C PHE A 114 -10.80 7.42 -12.51
N LEU A 115 -11.76 8.30 -12.18
CA LEU A 115 -13.02 8.40 -12.92
C LEU A 115 -12.79 8.84 -14.36
N ALA A 116 -11.98 9.88 -14.58
CA ALA A 116 -11.65 10.38 -15.91
C ALA A 116 -10.96 9.29 -16.76
N GLY A 117 -9.97 8.59 -16.22
CA GLY A 117 -9.25 7.54 -16.92
C GLY A 117 -10.08 6.27 -17.17
N SER A 118 -11.04 5.95 -16.30
CA SER A 118 -11.89 4.75 -16.43
C SER A 118 -13.04 4.98 -17.41
N MET A 119 -13.68 6.15 -17.33
CA MET A 119 -14.92 6.47 -18.04
C MET A 119 -14.67 7.10 -19.42
N THR A 120 -13.45 7.57 -19.69
CA THR A 120 -13.11 8.25 -20.94
C THR A 120 -11.81 7.71 -21.51
N ASN A 121 -11.54 8.03 -22.79
CA ASN A 121 -10.26 7.75 -23.42
C ASN A 121 -9.28 8.93 -23.27
N LEU A 122 -9.51 9.87 -22.33
CA LEU A 122 -8.71 11.09 -22.20
C LEU A 122 -7.27 10.81 -21.81
N LEU A 123 -7.04 9.87 -20.88
CA LEU A 123 -5.70 9.55 -20.35
C LEU A 123 -5.08 8.34 -21.05
N TYR A 124 -5.91 7.36 -21.40
CA TYR A 124 -5.49 6.13 -22.07
C TYR A 124 -6.48 5.80 -23.19
N ASP A 125 -5.98 5.56 -24.38
CA ASP A 125 -6.78 5.11 -25.51
C ASP A 125 -6.85 3.57 -25.47
N TYR A 126 -8.03 3.06 -25.12
CA TYR A 126 -8.29 1.62 -25.00
C TYR A 126 -8.43 0.93 -26.36
N GLU A 127 -8.69 1.66 -27.45
CA GLU A 127 -8.75 1.08 -28.79
C GLU A 127 -7.35 0.83 -29.33
N SER A 128 -6.46 1.83 -29.22
CA SER A 128 -5.07 1.70 -29.65
C SER A 128 -4.15 1.06 -28.60
N LEU A 129 -4.65 0.85 -27.37
CA LEU A 129 -3.91 0.36 -26.21
C LEU A 129 -2.66 1.23 -25.86
N ARG A 130 -2.79 2.54 -26.01
CA ARG A 130 -1.69 3.51 -25.80
C ARG A 130 -2.11 4.64 -24.88
N TRP A 131 -1.16 5.15 -24.10
CA TRP A 131 -1.35 6.41 -23.39
C TRP A 131 -1.55 7.55 -24.38
N THR A 132 -2.48 8.46 -24.07
CA THR A 132 -2.68 9.67 -24.86
C THR A 132 -1.62 10.72 -24.51
N VAL A 133 -1.60 11.82 -25.26
CA VAL A 133 -0.75 12.98 -24.95
C VAL A 133 -1.02 13.50 -23.53
N LEU A 134 -2.29 13.53 -23.09
CA LEU A 134 -2.64 13.95 -21.74
C LEU A 134 -2.17 12.95 -20.68
N GLY A 135 -2.26 11.64 -20.97
CA GLY A 135 -1.72 10.59 -20.10
C GLY A 135 -0.21 10.76 -19.89
N TYR A 136 0.55 10.90 -20.98
CA TYR A 136 1.99 11.15 -20.89
C TYR A 136 2.34 12.47 -20.20
N ALA A 137 1.59 13.55 -20.47
CA ALA A 137 1.78 14.84 -19.84
C ALA A 137 1.54 14.77 -18.32
N TYR A 138 0.50 14.06 -17.89
CA TYR A 138 0.24 13.80 -16.47
C TYR A 138 1.41 13.06 -15.81
N ILE A 139 1.87 11.97 -16.42
CA ILE A 139 2.95 11.15 -15.86
C ILE A 139 4.25 11.95 -15.76
N ALA A 140 4.57 12.72 -16.79
CA ALA A 140 5.73 13.61 -16.80
C ALA A 140 5.63 14.69 -15.72
N LEU A 141 4.46 15.35 -15.58
CA LEU A 141 4.25 16.41 -14.61
C LEU A 141 4.36 15.90 -13.17
N VAL A 142 3.65 14.82 -12.84
CA VAL A 142 3.65 14.27 -11.46
C VAL A 142 4.98 13.62 -11.13
N GLY A 143 5.63 12.96 -12.10
CA GLY A 143 6.97 12.43 -11.93
C GLY A 143 8.01 13.52 -11.71
N ALA A 144 7.98 14.61 -12.50
CA ALA A 144 8.85 15.76 -12.27
C ALA A 144 8.61 16.40 -10.91
N ALA A 145 7.35 16.56 -10.50
CA ALA A 145 7.01 17.08 -9.18
C ALA A 145 7.57 16.18 -8.06
N ALA A 146 7.43 14.85 -8.18
CA ALA A 146 7.98 13.91 -7.20
C ALA A 146 9.51 13.95 -7.12
N LEU A 147 10.21 14.13 -8.25
CA LEU A 147 11.67 14.35 -8.27
C LEU A 147 12.06 15.67 -7.61
N VAL A 148 11.33 16.75 -7.88
CA VAL A 148 11.55 18.06 -7.24
C VAL A 148 11.33 17.97 -5.73
N PHE A 149 10.24 17.35 -5.28
CA PHE A 149 10.00 17.12 -3.85
C PHE A 149 11.11 16.28 -3.21
N SER A 150 11.55 15.21 -3.88
CA SER A 150 12.67 14.38 -3.41
C SER A 150 13.95 15.22 -3.26
N TYR A 151 14.26 16.08 -4.24
CA TYR A 151 15.41 16.98 -4.19
C TYR A 151 15.29 18.02 -3.05
N LEU A 152 14.12 18.61 -2.84
CA LEU A 152 13.89 19.57 -1.77
C LEU A 152 14.03 18.92 -0.38
N VAL A 153 13.56 17.68 -0.22
CA VAL A 153 13.79 16.88 0.99
C VAL A 153 15.30 16.68 1.21
N LEU A 154 16.08 16.39 0.16
CA LEU A 154 17.54 16.25 0.25
C LEU A 154 18.23 17.58 0.60
N GLN A 155 17.79 18.70 0.03
CA GLN A 155 18.39 20.01 0.30
C GLN A 155 18.11 20.49 1.73
N GLY A 156 16.87 20.38 2.21
CA GLY A 156 16.46 20.82 3.55
C GLY A 156 17.23 20.13 4.68
N ARG A 157 17.82 18.96 4.40
CA ARG A 157 18.68 18.22 5.34
C ARG A 157 20.04 18.85 5.58
N ARG A 158 20.56 19.63 4.62
CA ARG A 158 21.88 20.27 4.77
C ARG A 158 21.84 21.42 5.78
N GLN A 159 20.65 21.95 6.07
CA GLN A 159 20.53 23.16 6.87
C GLN A 159 20.30 22.86 8.36
N GLU A 160 19.41 21.94 8.77
CA GLU A 160 19.27 21.56 10.19
C GLU A 160 18.68 20.14 10.39
N ALA A 161 19.18 19.43 11.43
CA ALA A 161 18.52 18.44 12.31
C ALA A 161 17.60 17.30 11.78
N VAL A 162 17.43 17.07 10.48
CA VAL A 162 16.45 16.07 9.99
C VAL A 162 17.07 14.68 9.82
N ARG A 163 16.76 13.74 10.71
CA ARG A 163 17.16 12.31 10.63
C ARG A 163 16.25 11.44 9.76
N LEU A 164 15.79 11.92 8.60
CA LEU A 164 15.26 10.99 7.59
C LEU A 164 16.37 9.99 7.15
N PRO A 165 16.06 8.75 6.78
CA PRO A 165 17.07 7.85 6.23
C PRO A 165 17.33 8.36 4.81
N LEU A 166 18.59 8.65 4.47
CA LEU A 166 18.98 9.02 3.09
C LEU A 166 18.46 7.96 2.09
N ALA A 167 18.42 6.71 2.55
CA ALA A 167 17.83 5.57 1.87
C ALA A 167 16.37 5.82 1.41
N LEU A 168 15.51 6.44 2.22
CA LEU A 168 14.10 6.62 1.84
C LEU A 168 13.95 7.54 0.63
N VAL A 169 14.77 8.60 0.55
CA VAL A 169 14.71 9.54 -0.57
C VAL A 169 15.35 8.95 -1.83
N TRP A 170 16.40 8.14 -1.68
CA TRP A 170 16.95 7.38 -2.80
C TRP A 170 15.95 6.38 -3.36
N VAL A 171 15.28 5.62 -2.51
CA VAL A 171 14.24 4.67 -2.95
C VAL A 171 13.07 5.42 -3.59
N ALA A 172 12.68 6.57 -3.06
CA ALA A 172 11.70 7.47 -3.68
C ALA A 172 12.11 7.90 -5.09
N THR A 173 13.37 8.29 -5.26
CA THR A 173 13.91 8.75 -6.55
C THR A 173 13.97 7.58 -7.53
N ILE A 174 14.44 6.42 -7.10
CA ILE A 174 14.50 5.19 -7.91
C ILE A 174 13.09 4.78 -8.35
N PHE A 175 12.13 4.76 -7.42
CA PHE A 175 10.72 4.45 -7.68
C PHE A 175 10.12 5.34 -8.77
N VAL A 176 10.25 6.65 -8.61
CA VAL A 176 9.72 7.64 -9.58
C VAL A 176 10.37 7.42 -10.94
N THR A 177 11.69 7.19 -10.96
CA THR A 177 12.45 7.00 -12.20
C THR A 177 12.05 5.69 -12.89
N LEU A 178 11.90 4.58 -12.15
CA LEU A 178 11.46 3.29 -12.68
C LEU A 178 10.01 3.33 -13.16
N GLY A 179 9.11 3.99 -12.43
CA GLY A 179 7.72 4.20 -12.82
C GLY A 179 7.60 5.00 -14.11
N LEU A 180 8.31 6.12 -14.22
CA LEU A 180 8.41 6.92 -15.46
C LEU A 180 8.95 6.10 -16.63
N THR A 181 9.98 5.30 -16.39
CA THR A 181 10.60 4.44 -17.41
C THR A 181 9.59 3.43 -17.96
N LEU A 182 8.79 2.78 -17.09
CA LEU A 182 7.81 1.77 -17.49
C LEU A 182 6.71 2.35 -18.37
N VAL A 183 6.27 3.57 -18.07
CA VAL A 183 5.25 4.26 -18.88
C VAL A 183 5.83 4.75 -20.20
N LEU A 184 6.99 5.40 -20.17
CA LEU A 184 7.54 6.12 -21.33
C LEU A 184 8.18 5.19 -22.36
N LEU A 185 8.79 4.09 -21.89
CA LEU A 185 9.33 3.08 -22.79
C LEU A 185 8.26 2.03 -23.06
N PRO A 186 7.98 1.70 -24.34
CA PRO A 186 7.11 0.59 -24.71
C PRO A 186 7.82 -0.74 -24.42
N VAL A 187 7.96 -1.07 -23.14
CA VAL A 187 8.50 -2.36 -22.70
C VAL A 187 7.38 -3.38 -22.85
N ALA A 188 7.62 -4.44 -23.62
CA ALA A 188 6.64 -5.47 -23.91
C ALA A 188 7.03 -6.84 -23.31
N GLY A 189 6.04 -7.71 -23.16
CA GLY A 189 6.23 -9.10 -22.76
C GLY A 189 6.80 -9.27 -21.34
N ARG A 190 7.79 -10.16 -21.21
CA ARG A 190 8.38 -10.55 -19.91
C ARG A 190 9.05 -9.38 -19.18
N TRP A 191 9.66 -8.46 -19.92
CA TRP A 191 10.35 -7.32 -19.33
C TRP A 191 9.37 -6.36 -18.65
N ALA A 192 8.21 -6.11 -19.25
CA ALA A 192 7.18 -5.27 -18.66
C ALA A 192 6.73 -5.82 -17.30
N GLN A 193 6.57 -7.14 -17.20
CA GLN A 193 6.16 -7.81 -15.97
C GLN A 193 7.23 -7.73 -14.88
N LEU A 194 8.51 -7.90 -15.25
CA LEU A 194 9.62 -7.72 -14.32
C LEU A 194 9.72 -6.27 -13.83
N PHE A 195 9.53 -5.30 -14.72
CA PHE A 195 9.50 -3.88 -14.34
C PHE A 195 8.37 -3.58 -13.35
N VAL A 196 7.16 -4.11 -13.57
CA VAL A 196 6.05 -3.97 -12.61
C VAL A 196 6.40 -4.59 -11.25
N LEU A 197 7.09 -5.73 -11.23
CA LEU A 197 7.58 -6.34 -9.98
C LEU A 197 8.65 -5.47 -9.29
N SER A 198 9.57 -4.87 -10.05
CA SER A 198 10.59 -3.95 -9.51
C SER A 198 9.97 -2.72 -8.84
N ILE A 199 8.91 -2.15 -9.44
CA ILE A 199 8.12 -1.06 -8.83
C ILE A 199 7.57 -1.52 -7.47
N GLY A 200 7.11 -2.77 -7.37
CA GLY A 200 6.65 -3.35 -6.10
C GLY A 200 7.74 -3.41 -5.05
N ILE A 201 8.96 -3.81 -5.40
CA ILE A 201 10.10 -3.84 -4.47
C ILE A 201 10.34 -2.45 -3.89
N ASP A 202 10.36 -1.41 -4.73
CA ASP A 202 10.56 -0.04 -4.28
C ASP A 202 9.45 0.43 -3.33
N LEU A 203 8.19 0.14 -3.67
CA LEU A 203 7.04 0.46 -2.81
C LEU A 203 7.11 -0.25 -1.47
N LEU A 204 7.56 -1.50 -1.43
CA LEU A 204 7.73 -2.25 -0.19
C LEU A 204 8.84 -1.66 0.68
N VAL A 205 10.00 -1.34 0.08
CA VAL A 205 11.10 -0.69 0.79
C VAL A 205 10.66 0.66 1.36
N LEU A 206 9.88 1.43 0.59
CA LEU A 206 9.32 2.70 1.03
C LEU A 206 8.29 2.53 2.15
N GLY A 207 7.33 1.62 2.00
CA GLY A 207 6.31 1.36 3.02
C GLY A 207 6.93 0.93 4.34
N VAL A 208 7.92 0.03 4.29
CA VAL A 208 8.71 -0.38 5.46
C VAL A 208 9.52 0.80 6.03
N GLY A 209 10.09 1.64 5.17
CA GLY A 209 10.82 2.83 5.58
C GLY A 209 9.94 3.85 6.29
N VAL A 210 8.72 4.09 5.80
CA VAL A 210 7.72 4.96 6.44
C VAL A 210 7.28 4.37 7.78
N ALA A 211 6.98 3.06 7.85
CA ALA A 211 6.66 2.38 9.10
C ALA A 211 7.81 2.43 10.13
N SER A 212 9.06 2.36 9.66
CA SER A 212 10.24 2.39 10.54
C SER A 212 10.51 3.79 11.09
N LEU A 213 10.37 4.84 10.27
CA LEU A 213 10.55 6.22 10.72
C LEU A 213 9.57 6.59 11.83
N GLU A 214 8.34 6.15 11.64
CA GLU A 214 7.26 6.27 12.60
C GLU A 214 7.61 5.59 13.94
N ALA A 215 8.10 4.35 13.87
CA ALA A 215 8.52 3.57 15.04
C ALA A 215 9.54 4.31 15.91
N PHE A 216 10.53 4.95 15.27
CA PHE A 216 11.54 5.72 15.97
C PHE A 216 10.97 6.97 16.65
N SER A 217 9.95 7.61 16.05
CA SER A 217 9.28 8.77 16.67
C SER A 217 8.38 8.39 17.85
N SER A 218 7.84 7.16 17.84
CA SER A 218 6.90 6.68 18.86
C SER A 218 7.56 5.86 19.98
N GLY A 219 8.88 5.63 19.93
CA GLY A 219 9.64 5.01 21.02
C GLY A 219 9.39 3.52 21.26
N GLU A 220 8.67 2.82 20.37
CA GLU A 220 8.20 1.43 20.56
C GLU A 220 8.76 0.41 19.56
N THR A 221 8.64 -0.87 19.92
CA THR A 221 9.07 -2.06 19.16
C THR A 221 8.17 -2.39 17.96
N VAL A 222 7.95 -1.45 17.04
CA VAL A 222 7.11 -1.65 15.83
C VAL A 222 7.56 -2.84 14.98
N ARG A 223 8.85 -3.20 15.01
CA ARG A 223 9.35 -4.38 14.29
C ARG A 223 8.67 -5.68 14.73
N LEU A 224 8.41 -5.84 16.03
CA LEU A 224 7.79 -7.05 16.55
C LEU A 224 6.30 -7.10 16.21
N ASP A 225 5.62 -5.95 16.28
CA ASP A 225 4.21 -5.83 15.89
C ASP A 225 4.02 -6.10 14.39
N MET A 226 4.85 -5.48 13.55
CA MET A 226 4.85 -5.71 12.10
C MET A 226 5.16 -7.18 11.77
N ALA A 227 6.15 -7.79 12.44
CA ALA A 227 6.48 -9.20 12.24
C ALA A 227 5.34 -10.13 12.68
N ARG A 228 4.65 -9.81 13.78
CA ARG A 228 3.49 -10.55 14.26
C ARG A 228 2.32 -10.45 13.29
N SER A 229 2.00 -9.25 12.83
CA SER A 229 0.96 -9.01 11.81
C SER A 229 1.29 -9.74 10.51
N PHE A 230 2.53 -9.60 10.03
CA PHE A 230 3.01 -10.28 8.84
C PHE A 230 2.92 -11.80 8.98
N GLY A 231 3.43 -12.36 10.08
CA GLY A 231 3.41 -13.80 10.33
C GLY A 231 1.99 -14.35 10.37
N GLY A 232 1.07 -13.66 11.05
CA GLY A 232 -0.35 -14.01 11.06
C GLY A 232 -0.95 -13.99 9.65
N SER A 233 -0.78 -12.88 8.92
CA SER A 233 -1.39 -12.70 7.59
C SER A 233 -0.78 -13.64 6.56
N LEU A 234 0.52 -13.93 6.65
CA LEU A 234 1.21 -14.93 5.84
C LEU A 234 0.67 -16.34 6.10
N LEU A 235 0.55 -16.74 7.37
CA LEU A 235 -0.01 -18.06 7.71
C LEU A 235 -1.45 -18.20 7.23
N ALA A 236 -2.29 -17.19 7.44
CA ALA A 236 -3.67 -17.20 6.96
C ALA A 236 -3.74 -17.28 5.43
N ALA A 237 -2.96 -16.43 4.73
CA ALA A 237 -2.90 -16.43 3.27
C ALA A 237 -2.41 -17.77 2.71
N LEU A 238 -1.41 -18.40 3.32
CA LEU A 238 -0.93 -19.72 2.93
C LEU A 238 -1.99 -20.78 3.18
N LEU A 239 -2.60 -20.82 4.36
CA LEU A 239 -3.61 -21.82 4.71
C LEU A 239 -4.81 -21.79 3.76
N PHE A 240 -5.35 -20.61 3.46
CA PHE A 240 -6.52 -20.49 2.58
C PHE A 240 -6.14 -20.47 1.10
N GLY A 241 -5.07 -19.77 0.73
CA GLY A 241 -4.59 -19.68 -0.65
C GLY A 241 -4.08 -21.01 -1.19
N LEU A 242 -3.40 -21.82 -0.36
CA LEU A 242 -2.92 -23.15 -0.79
C LEU A 242 -4.06 -24.10 -1.13
N GLN A 243 -5.22 -24.01 -0.46
CA GLN A 243 -6.38 -24.83 -0.80
C GLN A 243 -6.86 -24.55 -2.23
N VAL A 244 -6.95 -23.27 -2.60
CA VAL A 244 -7.31 -22.88 -3.97
C VAL A 244 -6.18 -23.21 -4.96
N GLY A 245 -4.92 -23.01 -4.57
CA GLY A 245 -3.75 -23.38 -5.36
C GLY A 245 -3.69 -24.87 -5.65
N MET A 246 -4.02 -25.72 -4.68
CA MET A 246 -4.14 -27.17 -4.86
C MET A 246 -5.29 -27.51 -5.80
N ALA A 247 -6.43 -26.84 -5.71
CA ALA A 247 -7.53 -27.02 -6.67
C ALA A 247 -7.09 -26.69 -8.11
N ILE A 248 -6.35 -25.59 -8.31
CA ILE A 248 -5.77 -25.24 -9.62
C ILE A 248 -4.80 -26.34 -10.10
N TYR A 249 -3.93 -26.82 -9.21
CA TYR A 249 -2.97 -27.88 -9.54
C TYR A 249 -3.65 -29.19 -9.95
N LEU A 250 -4.69 -29.60 -9.22
CA LEU A 250 -5.42 -30.84 -9.49
C LEU A 250 -6.27 -30.77 -10.76
N VAL A 251 -6.86 -29.60 -11.05
CA VAL A 251 -7.61 -29.37 -12.30
C VAL A 251 -6.68 -29.26 -13.50
N GLY A 252 -5.45 -28.77 -13.30
CA GLY A 252 -4.43 -28.62 -14.35
C GLY A 252 -4.62 -27.36 -15.21
N GLU A 253 -5.66 -26.56 -14.96
CA GLU A 253 -5.98 -25.35 -15.71
C GLU A 253 -6.19 -24.14 -14.78
N LEU A 254 -5.55 -23.02 -15.13
CA LEU A 254 -5.76 -21.73 -14.45
C LEU A 254 -6.89 -20.96 -15.14
N THR A 255 -8.12 -21.16 -14.69
CA THR A 255 -9.28 -20.40 -15.19
C THR A 255 -9.39 -19.04 -14.51
N TRP A 256 -10.11 -18.10 -15.15
CA TRP A 256 -10.40 -16.77 -14.57
C TRP A 256 -11.04 -16.87 -13.18
N ALA A 257 -12.01 -17.77 -13.02
CA ALA A 257 -12.75 -17.95 -11.78
C ALA A 257 -11.85 -18.46 -10.65
N LEU A 258 -10.97 -19.43 -10.94
CA LEU A 258 -10.01 -19.94 -9.95
C LEU A 258 -8.97 -18.89 -9.56
N LEU A 259 -8.51 -18.07 -10.51
CA LEU A 259 -7.59 -16.96 -10.22
C LEU A 259 -8.25 -15.88 -9.37
N LEU A 260 -9.50 -15.50 -9.69
CA LEU A 260 -10.27 -14.57 -8.87
C LEU A 260 -10.49 -15.12 -7.46
N LEU A 261 -10.87 -16.40 -7.36
CA LEU A 261 -11.08 -17.06 -6.08
C LEU A 261 -9.79 -17.07 -5.25
N LEU A 262 -8.64 -17.37 -5.86
CA LEU A 262 -7.34 -17.36 -5.19
C LEU A 262 -7.00 -15.95 -4.66
N LEU A 263 -7.08 -14.93 -5.53
CA LEU A 263 -6.75 -13.55 -5.18
C LEU A 263 -7.70 -13.02 -4.08
N ALA A 264 -9.01 -13.23 -4.22
CA ALA A 264 -10.00 -12.81 -3.24
C ALA A 264 -9.79 -13.52 -1.89
N THR A 265 -9.54 -14.83 -1.91
CA THR A 265 -9.30 -15.62 -0.70
C THR A 265 -8.05 -15.14 0.04
N VAL A 266 -6.95 -14.91 -0.67
CA VAL A 266 -5.71 -14.36 -0.10
C VAL A 266 -5.96 -12.94 0.43
N ALA A 267 -6.61 -12.08 -0.34
CA ALA A 267 -6.92 -10.70 0.05
C ALA A 267 -7.75 -10.63 1.33
N THR A 268 -8.80 -11.46 1.42
CA THR A 268 -9.69 -11.53 2.58
C THR A 268 -8.96 -12.11 3.79
N ALA A 269 -8.18 -13.18 3.62
CA ALA A 269 -7.39 -13.76 4.72
C ALA A 269 -6.42 -12.73 5.32
N ILE A 270 -5.70 -12.00 4.47
CA ILE A 270 -4.80 -10.93 4.90
C ILE A 270 -5.57 -9.80 5.58
N LEU A 271 -6.67 -9.32 4.97
CA LEU A 271 -7.45 -8.20 5.51
C LEU A 271 -8.01 -8.50 6.91
N LEU A 272 -8.62 -9.68 7.08
CA LEU A 272 -9.19 -10.11 8.36
C LEU A 272 -8.11 -10.19 9.45
N GLN A 273 -6.94 -10.68 9.10
CA GLN A 273 -5.84 -10.85 10.03
C GLN A 273 -5.12 -9.54 10.36
N THR A 274 -4.93 -8.66 9.38
CA THR A 274 -4.31 -7.36 9.58
C THR A 274 -5.21 -6.41 10.37
N MET A 275 -6.53 -6.47 10.17
CA MET A 275 -7.50 -5.60 10.83
C MET A 275 -8.25 -6.30 11.98
N SER A 276 -7.65 -7.33 12.61
CA SER A 276 -8.33 -8.14 13.62
C SER A 276 -8.95 -7.30 14.74
N ASP A 277 -8.23 -6.29 15.21
CA ASP A 277 -8.64 -5.46 16.34
C ASP A 277 -9.75 -4.48 15.95
N SER A 278 -9.71 -3.96 14.72
CA SER A 278 -10.78 -3.13 14.15
C SER A 278 -12.07 -3.94 13.98
N TRP A 279 -11.98 -5.16 13.46
CA TRP A 279 -13.12 -6.07 13.33
C TRP A 279 -13.70 -6.45 14.68
N GLN A 280 -12.86 -6.76 15.68
CA GLN A 280 -13.31 -7.03 17.04
C GLN A 280 -14.03 -5.82 17.64
N THR A 281 -13.49 -4.61 17.47
CA THR A 281 -14.12 -3.38 17.96
C THR A 281 -15.47 -3.11 17.28
N LEU A 282 -15.57 -3.35 15.97
CA LEU A 282 -16.84 -3.23 15.24
C LEU A 282 -17.86 -4.26 15.73
N LEU A 283 -17.45 -5.51 15.90
CA LEU A 283 -18.30 -6.59 16.40
C LEU A 283 -18.74 -6.32 17.84
N ASP A 284 -17.84 -5.89 18.71
CA ASP A 284 -18.19 -5.52 20.08
C ASP A 284 -19.16 -4.35 20.10
N ARG A 285 -18.98 -3.33 19.25
CA ARG A 285 -19.97 -2.25 19.10
C ARG A 285 -21.32 -2.80 18.69
N LEU A 286 -21.39 -3.62 17.63
CA LEU A 286 -22.64 -4.17 17.12
C LEU A 286 -23.36 -5.08 18.13
N VAL A 287 -22.62 -5.92 18.84
CA VAL A 287 -23.17 -6.85 19.84
C VAL A 287 -23.58 -6.10 21.11
N LEU A 288 -22.79 -5.11 21.53
CA LEU A 288 -23.00 -4.33 22.76
C LEU A 288 -23.78 -3.03 22.52
N LEU A 289 -24.35 -2.83 21.32
CA LEU A 289 -25.29 -1.74 21.02
C LEU A 289 -26.44 -1.65 22.03
N ARG A 290 -26.78 -2.77 22.68
CA ARG A 290 -27.84 -2.86 23.70
C ARG A 290 -27.34 -2.85 25.15
N LEU A 291 -26.03 -2.86 25.40
CA LEU A 291 -25.41 -2.97 26.73
C LEU A 291 -24.16 -2.07 26.86
N PRO A 292 -24.35 -0.73 26.86
CA PRO A 292 -23.23 0.23 26.81
C PRO A 292 -22.28 0.17 28.03
N ALA A 293 -22.77 -0.27 29.19
CA ALA A 293 -21.94 -0.42 30.39
C ALA A 293 -20.87 -1.52 30.24
N LEU A 294 -21.19 -2.62 29.55
CA LEU A 294 -20.27 -3.75 29.35
C LEU A 294 -19.23 -3.49 28.25
N ALA A 295 -19.53 -2.59 27.29
CA ALA A 295 -18.58 -2.18 26.27
C ALA A 295 -17.42 -1.35 26.86
N GLY A 296 -17.72 -0.46 27.81
CA GLY A 296 -16.72 0.33 28.52
C GLY A 296 -15.76 -0.54 29.34
N GLU A 297 -16.29 -1.50 30.11
CA GLU A 297 -15.46 -2.42 30.90
C GLU A 297 -14.56 -3.31 30.04
N ARG A 298 -15.07 -3.84 28.91
CA ARG A 298 -14.23 -4.64 28.00
C ARG A 298 -13.13 -3.84 27.34
N GLN A 299 -13.42 -2.61 26.93
CA GLN A 299 -12.43 -1.75 26.32
C GLN A 299 -11.34 -1.36 27.33
N ALA A 300 -11.72 -1.03 28.57
CA ALA A 300 -10.76 -0.79 29.66
C ALA A 300 -9.88 -2.01 29.97
N LEU A 301 -10.45 -3.22 30.01
CA LEU A 301 -9.69 -4.45 30.22
C LEU A 301 -8.69 -4.72 29.08
N ARG A 302 -9.07 -4.45 27.82
CA ARG A 302 -8.18 -4.60 26.67
C ARG A 302 -7.06 -3.57 26.67
N GLU A 303 -7.37 -2.31 26.95
CA GLU A 303 -6.37 -1.25 27.07
C GLU A 303 -5.34 -1.60 28.16
N THR A 304 -5.81 -2.05 29.32
CA THR A 304 -4.96 -2.51 30.43
C THR A 304 -4.10 -3.72 30.02
N ALA A 305 -4.68 -4.71 29.35
CA ALA A 305 -3.93 -5.88 28.85
C ALA A 305 -2.89 -5.50 27.78
N SER A 306 -3.22 -4.53 26.92
CA SER A 306 -2.30 -4.01 25.89
C SER A 306 -1.17 -3.15 26.46
N ALA A 307 -1.42 -2.45 27.57
CA ALA A 307 -0.41 -1.68 28.30
C ALA A 307 0.55 -2.61 29.06
N LEU A 308 0.01 -3.69 29.65
CA LEU A 308 0.79 -4.74 30.30
C LEU A 308 1.65 -5.55 29.31
N SER A 309 1.16 -5.79 28.09
CA SER A 309 1.97 -6.47 27.05
C SER A 309 3.06 -5.57 26.46
N ARG A 310 2.84 -4.25 26.41
CA ARG A 310 3.84 -3.26 25.98
C ARG A 310 4.94 -3.02 27.00
N THR A 311 4.62 -3.07 28.30
CA THR A 311 5.61 -3.06 29.39
C THR A 311 6.13 -4.48 29.64
N GLY A 312 6.95 -4.98 28.71
CA GLY A 312 7.58 -6.29 28.86
C GLY A 312 8.35 -6.41 30.20
N PRO A 313 8.57 -7.63 30.72
CA PRO A 313 9.20 -7.87 32.03
C PRO A 313 10.59 -7.23 32.23
N GLY A 314 11.24 -6.77 31.15
CA GLY A 314 12.49 -6.02 31.22
C GLY A 314 12.39 -4.60 31.80
N SER A 315 11.24 -3.92 31.72
CA SER A 315 11.10 -2.59 32.31
C SER A 315 10.89 -2.64 33.83
N ARG A 316 10.23 -3.68 34.34
CA ARG A 316 10.06 -3.89 35.79
C ARG A 316 11.35 -4.32 36.50
N LEU A 317 12.26 -5.01 35.81
CA LEU A 317 13.56 -5.38 36.39
C LEU A 317 14.50 -4.17 36.58
N ALA A 318 14.33 -3.10 35.79
CA ALA A 318 15.09 -1.86 35.95
C ALA A 318 14.62 -1.04 37.17
N GLU A 319 13.35 -1.16 37.56
CA GLU A 319 12.79 -0.50 38.75
C GLU A 319 13.00 -1.30 40.05
N MET A 320 13.36 -2.58 39.96
CA MET A 320 13.57 -3.47 41.10
C MET A 320 15.04 -3.66 41.50
N SER A 321 15.97 -2.83 40.98
CA SER A 321 17.34 -2.76 41.52
C SER A 321 17.41 -1.67 42.60
N PRO A 322 17.30 -2.02 43.90
CA PRO A 322 17.74 -1.10 44.94
C PRO A 322 19.26 -0.91 44.83
N ALA A 323 19.70 0.31 45.12
CA ALA A 323 21.11 0.67 45.31
C ALA A 323 21.77 -0.15 46.42
#